data_AF-A0A6A6XUN1-F1
#
_entry.id   AF-A0A6A6XUN1-F1
#
_cell.length_a   1.000
_cell.length_b   1.000
_cell.length_c   1.000
_cell.angle_alpha   90.00
_cell.angle_beta   90.00
_cell.angle_gamma   90.00
#
_symmetry.space_group_name_H-M   'P 1'
#
loop_
_entity.id
_entity.type
_entity.pdbx_description
1 polymer ?
#
loop_
_entity_poly.entity_id
_entity_poly.type
_entity_poly.pdbx_seq_one_letter_code
_entity_poly.pdbx_strand_id
1 'polypeptide(L)'
;MAIFNLAPLPAPGLMLFQGYTAQRPESFIMKQKDVIAFKEKYTISFVSPTGGPGAPFLEIKEKKKKRITFKTMAGKEVMTIVKQTHEWSGRGTEYHGMRPDGTKMWHLKLHRGLTKTKYKLTIMLTSKTSQTLVVRNKVLGQDKGILLNGAPAATMSQPEVWSHVRREDFIHIAPGMDILLALGVNWVRVDKQNTDAHAAASAASDAVVK
;
A
#
# COMPACT_ATOMS: atom_id res chain seq x y z
N MET A 1 1.33 -21.31 8.72
CA MET A 1 1.97 -20.35 7.78
C MET A 1 3.38 -20.07 8.28
N ALA A 2 4.39 -20.20 7.43
CA ALA A 2 5.77 -19.89 7.83
C ALA A 2 5.93 -18.37 8.05
N ILE A 3 6.68 -17.99 9.08
CA ILE A 3 7.03 -16.59 9.33
C ILE A 3 7.93 -16.13 8.18
N PHE A 4 7.44 -15.18 7.37
CA PHE A 4 8.19 -14.65 6.24
C PHE A 4 9.11 -13.53 6.73
N ASN A 5 10.41 -13.82 6.82
CA ASN A 5 11.42 -12.90 7.33
C ASN A 5 12.22 -12.28 6.19
N LEU A 6 12.08 -10.97 6.02
CA LEU A 6 12.95 -10.20 5.14
C LEU A 6 14.26 -9.85 5.87
N ALA A 7 15.37 -9.88 5.13
CA ALA A 7 16.67 -9.47 5.66
C ALA A 7 16.66 -7.98 6.05
N PRO A 8 17.40 -7.57 7.10
CA PRO A 8 17.56 -6.17 7.46
C PRO A 8 18.08 -5.32 6.30
N LEU A 9 17.57 -4.08 6.20
CA LEU A 9 18.15 -3.08 5.30
C LEU A 9 19.50 -2.59 5.85
N PRO A 10 20.46 -2.23 4.97
CA PRO A 10 21.71 -1.63 5.40
C PRO A 10 21.45 -0.30 6.11
N ALA A 11 22.26 0.02 7.12
CA ALA A 11 22.18 1.30 7.83
C ALA A 11 22.36 2.49 6.87
N PRO A 12 21.62 3.61 7.05
CA PRO A 12 20.70 3.90 8.16
C PRO A 12 19.26 3.37 7.96
N GLY A 13 19.01 2.54 6.94
CA GLY A 13 17.66 2.15 6.54
C GLY A 13 16.92 3.28 5.80
N LEU A 14 15.59 3.19 5.79
CA LEU A 14 14.68 4.18 5.21
C LEU A 14 13.73 4.71 6.27
N MET A 15 13.85 6.00 6.59
CA MET A 15 13.07 6.67 7.64
C MET A 15 12.32 7.87 7.04
N LEU A 16 11.03 7.73 6.74
CA LEU A 16 10.22 8.82 6.19
C LEU A 16 9.27 9.41 7.23
N PHE A 17 8.65 8.56 8.05
CA PHE A 17 7.74 8.95 9.11
C PHE A 17 8.37 8.59 10.46
N GLN A 18 8.61 9.60 11.28
CA GLN A 18 9.27 9.42 12.57
C GLN A 18 8.48 8.45 13.46
N GLY A 19 9.18 7.47 14.04
CA GLY A 19 8.59 6.45 14.90
C GLY A 19 7.92 5.29 14.16
N TYR A 20 7.98 5.25 12.82
CA TYR A 20 7.39 4.19 11.99
C TYR A 20 8.43 3.38 11.22
N THR A 21 9.68 3.34 11.69
CA THR A 21 10.70 2.45 11.12
C THR A 21 10.67 1.11 11.83
N ALA A 22 10.51 0.03 11.07
CA ALA A 22 10.50 -1.33 11.59
C ALA A 22 11.85 -1.64 12.26
N GLN A 23 11.83 -2.05 13.52
CA GLN A 23 13.06 -2.36 14.28
C GLN A 23 13.46 -3.84 14.15
N ARG A 24 12.50 -4.68 13.75
CA ARG A 24 12.64 -6.12 13.55
C ARG A 24 11.81 -6.50 12.32
N PRO A 25 11.89 -7.75 11.83
CA PRO A 25 10.97 -8.21 10.81
C PRO A 25 9.54 -8.07 11.33
N GLU A 26 8.72 -7.30 10.61
CA GLU A 26 7.34 -7.04 10.99
C GLU A 26 6.40 -7.51 9.90
N SER A 27 5.26 -8.05 10.33
CA SER A 27 4.22 -8.51 9.42
C SER A 27 2.88 -7.95 9.85
N PHE A 28 2.13 -7.45 8.87
CA PHE A 28 0.84 -6.83 9.06
C PHE A 28 -0.22 -7.51 8.20
N ILE A 29 -1.45 -7.52 8.69
CA ILE A 29 -2.64 -7.85 7.93
C ILE A 29 -3.46 -6.58 7.77
N MET A 30 -3.78 -6.22 6.53
CA MET A 30 -4.75 -5.19 6.21
C MET A 30 -6.06 -5.85 5.80
N LYS A 31 -7.10 -5.68 6.63
CA LYS A 31 -8.42 -6.29 6.43
C LYS A 31 -9.48 -5.25 6.20
N GLN A 32 -10.34 -5.47 5.21
CA GLN A 32 -11.52 -4.65 4.97
C GLN A 32 -12.59 -4.95 6.05
N LYS A 33 -13.04 -3.93 6.77
CA LYS A 33 -14.02 -4.07 7.85
C LYS A 33 -15.46 -4.08 7.34
N ASP A 34 -15.85 -3.06 6.59
CA ASP A 34 -17.22 -2.86 6.11
C ASP A 34 -17.23 -2.22 4.71
N VAL A 35 -18.17 -2.66 3.87
CA VAL A 35 -18.49 -2.09 2.53
C VAL A 35 -19.77 -1.22 2.60
N ILE A 36 -20.47 -1.25 3.73
CA ILE A 36 -21.76 -0.59 3.90
C ILE A 36 -21.55 0.93 3.82
N ALA A 37 -22.25 1.57 2.87
CA ALA A 37 -22.23 3.01 2.56
C ALA A 37 -21.04 3.56 1.73
N PHE A 38 -20.44 2.76 0.84
CA PHE A 38 -19.44 3.22 -0.15
C PHE A 38 -18.19 3.88 0.43
N LYS A 39 -17.96 3.77 1.75
CA LYS A 39 -16.76 4.28 2.42
C LYS A 39 -15.95 3.08 2.88
N GLU A 40 -14.86 2.82 2.17
CA GLU A 40 -13.99 1.72 2.53
C GLU A 40 -13.28 2.02 3.86
N LYS A 41 -13.48 1.12 4.84
CA LYS A 41 -12.75 1.13 6.11
C LYS A 41 -11.86 -0.10 6.18
N TYR A 42 -10.58 0.12 6.43
CA TYR A 42 -9.62 -0.96 6.67
C TYR A 42 -9.08 -0.90 8.09
N THR A 43 -8.69 -2.05 8.61
CA THR A 43 -7.90 -2.17 9.84
C THR A 43 -6.62 -2.90 9.54
N ILE A 44 -5.53 -2.34 10.04
CA ILE A 44 -4.20 -2.92 9.97
C ILE A 44 -3.88 -3.46 11.35
N SER A 45 -3.57 -4.74 11.42
CA SER A 45 -3.14 -5.42 12.64
C SER A 45 -1.78 -6.07 12.41
N PHE A 46 -1.02 -6.30 13.47
CA PHE A 46 0.11 -7.23 13.40
C PHE A 46 -0.38 -8.64 13.04
N VAL A 47 0.45 -9.45 12.38
CA VAL A 47 0.18 -10.88 12.20
C VAL A 47 0.36 -11.59 13.54
N SER A 48 -0.62 -12.40 13.95
CA SER A 48 -0.54 -13.24 15.14
C SER A 48 0.35 -14.46 14.89
N PRO A 49 0.81 -15.17 15.94
CA PRO A 49 1.52 -16.45 15.79
C PRO A 49 0.72 -17.52 15.01
N THR A 50 -0.61 -17.43 15.01
CA THR A 50 -1.50 -18.32 14.25
C THR A 50 -1.66 -17.92 12.78
N GLY A 51 -1.06 -16.81 12.35
CA GLY A 51 -1.11 -16.30 10.98
C GLY A 51 -2.34 -15.42 10.68
N GLY A 52 -3.19 -15.15 11.67
CA GLY A 52 -4.35 -14.28 11.54
C GLY A 52 -4.12 -12.86 12.06
N PRO A 53 -5.15 -12.00 12.08
CA PRO A 53 -5.07 -10.67 12.67
C PRO A 53 -4.77 -10.76 14.19
N GLY A 54 -3.66 -10.16 14.61
CA GLY A 54 -3.28 -9.97 16.00
C GLY A 54 -3.68 -8.58 16.50
N ALA A 55 -2.79 -7.96 17.30
CA ALA A 55 -3.03 -6.65 17.90
C ALA A 55 -3.26 -5.57 16.83
N PRO A 56 -4.29 -4.71 16.99
CA PRO A 56 -4.57 -3.65 16.03
C PRO A 56 -3.48 -2.56 16.09
N PHE A 57 -3.09 -2.07 14.92
CA PHE A 57 -2.03 -1.09 14.74
C PHE A 57 -2.56 0.25 14.21
N LEU A 58 -3.29 0.23 13.10
CA LEU A 58 -3.85 1.41 12.46
C LEU A 58 -5.26 1.16 11.90
N GLU A 59 -6.03 2.24 11.76
CA GLU A 59 -7.24 2.27 10.93
C GLU A 59 -7.01 3.13 9.68
N ILE A 60 -7.55 2.69 8.54
CA ILE A 60 -7.62 3.49 7.31
C ILE A 60 -9.07 3.91 7.11
N LYS A 61 -9.27 5.22 6.87
CA LYS A 61 -10.58 5.80 6.58
C LYS A 61 -10.50 6.70 5.36
N GLU A 62 -11.42 6.53 4.42
CA GLU A 62 -11.66 7.54 3.39
C GLU A 62 -12.52 8.67 4.00
N LYS A 63 -11.91 9.82 4.26
CA LYS A 63 -12.61 10.99 4.84
C LYS A 63 -13.41 11.75 3.77
N LYS A 64 -12.84 11.87 2.57
CA LYS A 64 -13.40 12.53 1.38
C LYS A 64 -12.92 11.77 0.15
N LYS A 65 -13.67 11.82 -0.96
CA LYS A 65 -13.28 11.20 -2.24
C LYS A 65 -11.82 11.54 -2.54
N LYS A 66 -10.98 10.53 -2.81
CA LYS A 66 -9.54 10.67 -3.13
C LYS A 66 -8.63 11.10 -1.96
N ARG A 67 -9.12 11.18 -0.73
CA ARG A 67 -8.29 11.49 0.46
C ARG A 67 -8.44 10.41 1.54
N ILE A 68 -7.37 9.66 1.73
CA ILE A 68 -7.33 8.47 2.56
C ILE A 68 -6.43 8.74 3.75
N THR A 69 -6.96 8.55 4.95
CA THR A 69 -6.24 8.87 6.19
C THR A 69 -5.94 7.60 6.97
N PHE A 70 -4.69 7.47 7.37
CA PHE A 70 -4.18 6.46 8.31
C PHE A 70 -4.19 7.06 9.71
N LYS A 71 -4.79 6.35 10.66
CA LYS A 71 -4.90 6.78 12.05
C LYS A 71 -4.44 5.68 12.99
N THR A 72 -3.80 6.09 14.09
CA THR A 72 -3.62 5.21 15.27
C THR A 72 -4.96 4.76 15.82
N MET A 73 -4.94 3.71 16.65
CA MET A 73 -6.14 3.26 17.37
C MET A 73 -6.72 4.31 18.33
N ALA A 74 -5.91 5.28 18.77
CA ALA A 74 -6.34 6.45 19.53
C ALA A 74 -6.92 7.59 18.65
N GLY A 75 -7.01 7.39 17.33
CA GLY A 75 -7.62 8.35 16.40
C GLY A 75 -6.69 9.46 15.86
N LYS A 76 -5.43 9.51 16.33
CA LYS A 76 -4.39 10.43 15.83
C LYS A 76 -4.01 10.09 14.39
N GLU A 77 -4.03 11.07 13.50
CA GLU A 77 -3.60 10.95 12.10
C GLU A 77 -2.08 10.84 12.00
N VAL A 78 -1.60 9.92 11.16
CA VAL A 78 -0.15 9.61 11.03
C VAL A 78 0.33 9.72 9.58
N MET A 79 -0.57 9.50 8.62
CA MET A 79 -0.31 9.68 7.20
C MET A 79 -1.63 9.94 6.48
N THR A 80 -1.59 10.76 5.43
CA THR A 80 -2.69 10.90 4.48
C THR A 80 -2.18 10.60 3.07
N ILE A 81 -2.94 9.81 2.30
CA ILE A 81 -2.73 9.63 0.86
C ILE A 81 -3.72 10.52 0.12
N VAL A 82 -3.20 11.36 -0.79
CA VAL A 82 -3.99 12.16 -1.73
C VAL A 82 -3.88 11.53 -3.11
N LYS A 83 -5.02 11.06 -3.64
CA LYS A 83 -5.15 10.48 -4.99
C LYS A 83 -5.48 11.59 -5.99
N GLN A 84 -4.73 11.64 -7.08
CA GLN A 84 -4.97 12.54 -8.20
C GLN A 84 -5.22 11.71 -9.46
N THR A 85 -6.41 11.88 -10.06
CA THR A 85 -6.77 11.24 -11.32
C THR A 85 -6.70 12.26 -12.43
N HIS A 86 -6.01 11.91 -13.51
CA HIS A 86 -5.92 12.73 -14.71
C HIS A 86 -6.66 12.03 -15.84
N GLU A 87 -7.98 12.21 -15.90
CA GLU A 87 -8.86 11.48 -16.82
C GLU A 87 -8.58 11.83 -18.28
N TRP A 88 -8.13 13.06 -18.59
CA TRP A 88 -7.96 13.53 -19.97
C TRP A 88 -6.51 13.67 -20.46
N SER A 89 -5.52 13.72 -19.56
CA SER A 89 -4.14 14.04 -19.98
C SER A 89 -3.25 12.83 -20.22
N GLY A 90 -3.78 11.60 -20.12
CA GLY A 90 -2.99 10.36 -20.25
C GLY A 90 -1.92 10.17 -19.17
N ARG A 91 -1.80 11.11 -18.21
CA ARG A 91 -0.75 11.12 -17.17
C ARG A 91 -0.92 10.03 -16.11
N GLY A 92 -2.02 9.26 -16.15
CA GLY A 92 -2.31 8.18 -15.22
C GLY A 92 -2.80 8.69 -13.86
N THR A 93 -2.93 7.76 -12.91
CA THR A 93 -3.29 8.07 -11.52
C THR A 93 -2.02 8.25 -10.70
N GLU A 94 -2.01 9.28 -9.86
CA GLU A 94 -0.91 9.62 -8.96
C GLU A 94 -1.38 9.61 -7.51
N TYR A 95 -0.47 9.26 -6.60
CA TYR A 95 -0.72 9.19 -5.16
C TYR A 95 0.39 9.91 -4.43
N HIS A 96 0.01 10.75 -3.47
CA HIS A 96 0.96 11.52 -2.65
C HIS A 96 0.76 11.14 -1.20
N GLY A 97 1.80 10.57 -0.59
CA GLY A 97 1.84 10.28 0.84
C GLY A 97 2.34 11.48 1.62
N MET A 98 1.50 11.96 2.52
CA MET A 98 1.69 13.20 3.26
C MET A 98 1.74 12.93 4.75
N ARG A 99 2.60 13.66 5.47
CA ARG A 99 2.55 13.79 6.93
C ARG A 99 1.30 14.58 7.36
N PRO A 100 0.91 14.53 8.65
CA PRO A 100 -0.22 15.30 9.17
C PRO A 100 -0.07 16.82 9.00
N ASP A 101 1.16 17.32 8.95
CA ASP A 101 1.50 18.73 8.70
C ASP A 101 1.36 19.15 7.22
N GLY A 102 1.05 18.22 6.31
CA GLY A 102 0.96 18.46 4.88
C GLY A 102 2.29 18.33 4.12
N THR A 103 3.37 17.89 4.75
CA THR A 103 4.64 17.61 4.07
C THR A 103 4.55 16.34 3.23
N LYS A 104 4.92 16.40 1.95
CA LYS A 104 4.96 15.24 1.07
C LYS A 104 6.20 14.39 1.33
N MET A 105 6.00 13.12 1.69
CA MET A 105 7.07 12.16 1.96
C MET A 105 7.31 11.18 0.82
N TRP A 106 6.28 10.87 0.05
CA TRP A 106 6.43 10.01 -1.12
C TRP A 106 5.38 10.33 -2.19
N HIS A 107 5.70 9.97 -3.42
CA HIS A 107 4.87 10.12 -4.60
C HIS A 107 4.91 8.83 -5.39
N LEU A 108 3.75 8.30 -5.78
CA LEU A 108 3.65 7.09 -6.58
C LEU A 108 2.83 7.38 -7.82
N LYS A 109 3.44 7.13 -8.99
CA LYS A 109 2.78 7.26 -10.29
C LYS A 109 2.55 5.90 -10.92
N LEU A 110 1.31 5.65 -11.34
CA LEU A 110 0.95 4.45 -12.09
C LEU A 110 1.13 4.71 -13.59
N HIS A 111 2.06 3.99 -14.20
CA HIS A 111 2.25 3.98 -15.65
C HIS A 111 1.55 2.76 -16.24
N ARG A 112 0.48 3.00 -16.99
CA ARG A 112 -0.21 1.95 -17.75
C ARG A 112 0.65 1.60 -18.97
N GLY A 113 1.11 0.35 -19.04
CA GLY A 113 1.64 -0.24 -20.27
C GLY A 113 0.63 -1.22 -20.87
N LEU A 114 0.92 -1.72 -22.06
CA LEU A 114 0.04 -2.64 -22.81
C LEU A 114 -0.33 -3.90 -22.01
N THR A 115 0.62 -4.48 -21.28
CA THR A 115 0.41 -5.76 -20.57
C THR A 115 0.46 -5.63 -19.05
N LYS A 116 1.09 -4.58 -18.52
CA LYS A 116 1.33 -4.43 -17.07
C LYS A 116 1.31 -2.97 -16.66
N THR A 117 0.80 -2.70 -15.46
CA THR A 117 0.96 -1.40 -14.80
C THR A 117 2.29 -1.35 -14.06
N LYS A 118 3.12 -0.35 -14.34
CA LYS A 118 4.37 -0.07 -13.61
C LYS A 118 4.12 0.96 -12.51
N TYR A 119 4.77 0.75 -11.37
CA TYR A 119 4.68 1.61 -10.19
C TYR A 119 5.99 2.38 -10.08
N LYS A 120 5.96 3.69 -10.33
CA LYS A 120 7.13 4.56 -10.13
C LYS A 120 6.98 5.25 -8.78
N LEU A 121 7.74 4.78 -7.79
CA LEU A 121 7.71 5.28 -6.43
C LEU A 121 8.91 6.20 -6.19
N THR A 122 8.64 7.46 -5.86
CA THR A 122 9.65 8.45 -5.46
C THR A 122 9.44 8.79 -3.99
N ILE A 123 10.51 8.72 -3.20
CA ILE A 123 10.53 9.12 -1.79
C ILE A 123 11.27 10.45 -1.64
N MET A 124 10.82 11.28 -0.71
CA MET A 124 11.44 12.57 -0.38
C MET A 124 12.24 12.39 0.90
N LEU A 125 13.57 12.35 0.78
CA LEU A 125 14.48 12.20 1.92
C LEU A 125 14.64 13.54 2.65
N THR A 126 14.68 14.63 1.88
CA THR A 126 14.69 16.01 2.36
C THR A 126 13.85 16.87 1.42
N SER A 127 13.72 18.18 1.70
CA SER A 127 13.06 19.13 0.78
C SER A 127 13.78 19.27 -0.57
N LYS A 128 15.06 18.88 -0.66
CA LYS A 128 15.90 19.01 -1.87
C LYS A 128 16.32 17.67 -2.46
N THR A 129 16.19 16.57 -1.71
CA THR A 129 16.70 15.26 -2.09
C THR A 129 15.57 14.26 -2.20
N SER A 130 15.50 13.58 -3.35
CA SER A 130 14.55 12.50 -3.59
C SER A 130 15.26 11.27 -4.15
N GLN A 131 14.67 10.10 -3.91
CA GLN A 131 15.16 8.83 -4.42
C GLN A 131 14.01 8.07 -5.07
N THR A 132 14.25 7.44 -6.20
CA THR A 132 13.27 6.53 -6.82
C THR A 132 13.51 5.11 -6.30
N LEU A 133 12.47 4.48 -5.78
CA LEU A 133 12.47 3.08 -5.38
C LEU A 133 11.80 2.22 -6.46
N VAL A 134 12.26 0.98 -6.57
CA VAL A 134 11.72 0.04 -7.53
C VAL A 134 10.60 -0.75 -6.87
N VAL A 135 9.41 -0.73 -7.47
CA VAL A 135 8.30 -1.62 -7.07
C VAL A 135 8.15 -2.70 -8.14
N ARG A 136 8.36 -3.96 -7.77
CA ARG A 136 8.30 -5.12 -8.69
C ARG A 136 7.12 -6.02 -8.35
N ASN A 137 6.65 -6.73 -9.37
CA ASN A 137 5.71 -7.84 -9.20
C ASN A 137 6.48 -9.12 -8.89
N LYS A 138 5.85 -10.06 -8.18
CA LYS A 138 6.37 -11.42 -7.95
C LYS A 138 7.77 -11.42 -7.32
N VAL A 139 7.87 -10.83 -6.13
CA VAL A 139 9.10 -10.75 -5.34
C VAL A 139 9.02 -11.79 -4.23
N LEU A 140 9.95 -12.76 -4.23
CA LEU A 140 10.01 -13.83 -3.22
C LEU A 140 8.67 -14.58 -3.03
N GLY A 141 7.97 -14.89 -4.14
CA GLY A 141 6.67 -15.55 -4.12
C GLY A 141 5.47 -14.63 -3.79
N GLN A 142 5.71 -13.39 -3.37
CA GLN A 142 4.68 -12.41 -3.03
C GLN A 142 4.26 -11.58 -4.25
N ASP A 143 3.03 -11.10 -4.30
CA ASP A 143 2.48 -10.39 -5.47
C ASP A 143 3.25 -9.14 -5.86
N LYS A 144 3.69 -8.37 -4.86
CA LYS A 144 4.51 -7.18 -5.05
C LYS A 144 5.60 -7.06 -4.01
N GLY A 145 6.65 -6.32 -4.34
CA GLY A 145 7.66 -5.89 -3.38
C GLY A 145 8.25 -4.53 -3.72
N ILE A 146 8.62 -3.80 -2.67
CA ILE A 146 9.43 -2.58 -2.73
C ILE A 146 10.90 -3.02 -2.57
N LEU A 147 11.75 -2.59 -3.49
CA LEU A 147 13.18 -2.87 -3.45
C LEU A 147 13.94 -1.60 -3.13
N LEU A 148 14.85 -1.68 -2.15
CA LEU A 148 15.84 -0.65 -1.84
C LEU A 148 17.21 -1.19 -2.24
N ASN A 149 17.88 -0.52 -3.17
CA ASN A 149 19.20 -0.95 -3.68
C ASN A 149 19.24 -2.42 -4.15
N GLY A 150 18.14 -2.90 -4.73
CA GLY A 150 18.01 -4.29 -5.21
C GLY A 150 17.54 -5.30 -4.16
N ALA A 151 17.60 -4.97 -2.85
CA ALA A 151 17.13 -5.83 -1.78
C ALA A 151 15.63 -5.61 -1.49
N PRO A 152 14.83 -6.69 -1.26
CA PRO A 152 13.44 -6.56 -0.85
C PRO A 152 13.30 -5.89 0.53
N ALA A 153 12.70 -4.69 0.55
CA ALA A 153 12.46 -3.91 1.75
C ALA A 153 11.05 -4.16 2.34
N ALA A 154 10.09 -4.43 1.46
CA ALA A 154 8.75 -4.86 1.86
C ALA A 154 8.16 -5.74 0.76
N THR A 155 7.30 -6.69 1.14
CA THR A 155 6.57 -7.55 0.20
C THR A 155 5.10 -7.63 0.59
N MET A 156 4.24 -7.82 -0.40
CA MET A 156 2.78 -7.77 -0.25
C MET A 156 2.14 -8.91 -1.03
N SER A 157 1.15 -9.55 -0.43
CA SER A 157 0.30 -10.54 -1.09
C SER A 157 -1.15 -10.42 -0.65
N GLN A 158 -2.03 -10.93 -1.50
CA GLN A 158 -3.41 -11.22 -1.16
C GLN A 158 -3.55 -12.74 -1.27
N PRO A 159 -3.86 -13.48 -0.19
CA PRO A 159 -4.15 -14.90 -0.32
C PRO A 159 -5.34 -15.08 -1.26
N GLU A 160 -5.37 -16.18 -2.01
CA GLU A 160 -6.52 -16.58 -2.83
C GLU A 160 -7.70 -16.93 -1.92
N VAL A 161 -8.34 -15.91 -1.36
CA VAL A 161 -9.66 -16.04 -0.75
C VAL A 161 -10.67 -15.78 -1.84
N TRP A 162 -11.67 -16.66 -1.95
CA TRP A 162 -12.82 -16.48 -2.83
C TRP A 162 -13.27 -15.02 -2.76
N SER A 163 -13.34 -14.36 -3.93
CA SER A 163 -13.52 -12.92 -4.15
C SER A 163 -14.73 -12.27 -3.44
N HIS A 164 -15.56 -13.07 -2.77
CA HIS A 164 -16.81 -12.69 -2.13
C HIS A 164 -16.74 -12.58 -0.60
N VAL A 165 -15.68 -13.02 0.09
CA VAL A 165 -15.68 -13.20 1.57
C VAL A 165 -14.86 -12.16 2.36
N ARG A 166 -14.62 -10.98 1.78
CA ARG A 166 -13.83 -9.83 2.33
C ARG A 166 -12.33 -9.92 2.04
N ARG A 167 -11.77 -8.78 1.63
CA ARG A 167 -10.36 -8.64 1.26
C ARG A 167 -9.44 -8.64 2.48
N GLU A 168 -8.36 -9.41 2.38
CA GLU A 168 -7.28 -9.48 3.36
C GLU A 168 -5.93 -9.47 2.63
N ASP A 169 -5.03 -8.57 3.03
CA ASP A 169 -3.69 -8.44 2.45
C ASP A 169 -2.62 -8.64 3.53
N PHE A 170 -1.58 -9.40 3.21
CA PHE A 170 -0.41 -9.61 4.04
C PHE A 170 0.72 -8.68 3.58
N ILE A 171 1.35 -8.00 4.53
CA ILE A 171 2.46 -7.08 4.29
C ILE A 171 3.61 -7.47 5.19
N HIS A 172 4.74 -7.87 4.61
CA HIS A 172 5.98 -8.17 5.33
C HIS A 172 6.98 -7.04 5.12
N ILE A 173 7.64 -6.62 6.19
CA ILE A 173 8.49 -5.42 6.24
C ILE A 173 9.84 -5.80 6.84
N ALA A 174 10.91 -5.45 6.14
CA ALA A 174 12.28 -5.64 6.60
C ALA A 174 12.63 -4.68 7.74
N PRO A 175 13.50 -5.09 8.69
CA PRO A 175 14.11 -4.15 9.62
C PRO A 175 14.76 -2.97 8.90
N GLY A 176 14.58 -1.77 9.42
CA GLY A 176 15.07 -0.52 8.84
C GLY A 176 14.15 0.07 7.76
N MET A 177 13.06 -0.59 7.37
CA MET A 177 12.10 -0.05 6.40
C MET A 177 11.01 0.80 7.09
N ASP A 178 10.55 1.85 6.40
CA ASP A 178 9.42 2.66 6.84
C ASP A 178 8.09 1.90 6.67
N ILE A 179 7.40 1.67 7.80
CA ILE A 179 6.15 0.92 7.89
C ILE A 179 5.03 1.63 7.14
N LEU A 180 4.90 2.96 7.31
CA LEU A 180 3.80 3.72 6.69
C LEU A 180 3.94 3.79 5.17
N LEU A 181 5.17 3.87 4.65
CA LEU A 181 5.42 3.76 3.22
C LEU A 181 4.96 2.41 2.67
N ALA A 182 5.35 1.30 3.31
CA ALA A 182 4.95 -0.03 2.87
C ALA A 182 3.42 -0.21 2.88
N LEU A 183 2.76 0.19 3.98
CA LEU A 183 1.31 0.14 4.10
C LEU A 183 0.60 1.04 3.06
N GLY A 184 1.15 2.23 2.80
CA GLY A 184 0.62 3.15 1.80
C GLY A 184 0.72 2.60 0.38
N VAL A 185 1.85 2.00 0.03
CA VAL A 185 2.03 1.33 -1.27
C VAL A 185 1.10 0.12 -1.40
N ASN A 186 0.88 -0.65 -0.33
CA ASN A 186 -0.09 -1.73 -0.33
C ASN A 186 -1.51 -1.20 -0.58
N TRP A 187 -1.91 -0.11 0.08
CA TRP A 187 -3.20 0.52 -0.16
C TRP A 187 -3.35 0.98 -1.63
N VAL A 188 -2.30 1.56 -2.24
CA VAL A 188 -2.33 1.91 -3.68
C VAL A 188 -2.50 0.68 -4.56
N ARG A 189 -1.89 -0.46 -4.22
CA ARG A 189 -2.10 -1.75 -4.91
C ARG A 189 -3.57 -2.17 -4.81
N VAL A 190 -4.18 -2.06 -3.63
CA VAL A 190 -5.60 -2.38 -3.40
C VAL A 190 -6.51 -1.50 -4.25
N ASP A 191 -6.32 -0.18 -4.20
CA ASP A 191 -7.12 0.77 -4.98
C ASP A 191 -7.01 0.50 -6.50
N LYS A 192 -5.82 0.16 -6.98
CA LYS A 192 -5.61 -0.22 -8.39
C LYS A 192 -6.34 -1.51 -8.75
N GLN A 193 -6.28 -2.54 -7.91
CA GLN A 193 -6.98 -3.80 -8.17
C GLN A 193 -8.50 -3.61 -8.15
N ASN A 194 -9.04 -2.81 -7.23
CA ASN A 194 -10.47 -2.48 -7.22
C ASN A 194 -10.87 -1.70 -8.48
N THR A 195 -10.04 -0.73 -8.91
CA THR A 195 -10.26 0.01 -10.16
C THR A 195 -10.24 -0.90 -11.39
N ASP A 196 -9.30 -1.84 -11.46
CA ASP A 196 -9.20 -2.80 -12.58
C ASP A 196 -10.39 -3.78 -12.60
N ALA A 197 -10.81 -4.27 -11.44
CA ALA A 197 -11.97 -5.15 -11.31
C ALA A 197 -13.26 -4.46 -11.78
N HIS A 198 -13.47 -3.20 -11.40
CA HIS A 198 -14.60 -2.40 -11.88
C HIS A 198 -14.54 -2.18 -13.40
N ALA A 199 -13.38 -1.83 -13.95
CA ALA A 199 -13.23 -1.64 -15.39
C ALA A 199 -13.48 -2.93 -16.19
N ALA A 200 -13.01 -4.08 -15.69
CA ALA A 200 -13.25 -5.38 -16.30
C ALA A 200 -14.73 -5.78 -16.25
N ALA A 201 -15.42 -5.53 -15.13
CA ALA A 201 -16.84 -5.80 -15.00
C ALA A 201 -17.67 -4.94 -15.97
N SER A 202 -17.35 -3.65 -16.12
CA SER A 202 -18.00 -2.77 -17.09
C SER A 202 -17.76 -3.21 -18.55
N ALA A 203 -16.52 -3.60 -18.89
CA ALA A 203 -16.22 -4.10 -20.23
C ALA A 203 -16.96 -5.42 -20.54
N ALA A 204 -17.10 -6.30 -19.54
CA ALA A 204 -17.85 -7.55 -19.68
C ALA A 204 -19.36 -7.29 -19.84
N SER A 205 -19.94 -6.34 -19.10
CA SER A 205 -21.35 -5.96 -19.29
C SER A 205 -21.61 -5.34 -20.67
N ASP A 206 -20.69 -4.52 -21.18
CA ASP A 206 -20.83 -3.90 -22.50
C ASP A 206 -20.69 -4.92 -23.64
N ALA A 207 -19.94 -6.01 -23.43
CA ALA A 207 -19.78 -7.09 -24.40
C ALA A 207 -20.98 -8.04 -24.47
N VAL A 208 -21.80 -8.12 -23.41
CA VAL A 208 -23.01 -8.95 -23.36
C VAL A 208 -24.22 -8.23 -23.98
N VAL A 209 -24.15 -6.91 -24.16
CA VAL A 209 -25.25 -6.07 -24.70
C VAL A 209 -25.08 -5.79 -26.21
N LYS A 210 -24.03 -6.32 -26.85
CA LYS A 210 -23.82 -6.26 -28.31
C LYS A 210 -24.07 -7.61 -28.95
#